data_AF-A0A1F6NZQ8-F1
#
_entry.id   AF-A0A1F6NZQ8-F1
#
_cell.length_a   1.000
_cell.length_b   1.000
_cell.length_c   1.000
_cell.angle_alpha   90.00
_cell.angle_beta   90.00
_cell.angle_gamma   90.00
#
_symmetry.space_group_name_H-M   'P 1'
#
loop_
_entity.id
_entity.type
_entity.pdbx_description
1 polymer ?
#
loop_
_entity_poly.entity_id
_entity_poly.type
_entity_poly.pdbx_seq_one_letter_code
_entity_poly.pdbx_strand_id
1 'polypeptide(L)'
;YQRNYIYASDGGKREMAVIESILKGYPIGLIYFNKVSDNNLEVLDGQQRITSLGRFITDKFAIKDESGMEQYFDGMAKDKKAKILETKLLIYECEGTESQIKEWFKTINIAGVPLVPQELLNAIYSGPFVTLGKEEFSNSQNANIQKWSAYIKGSANRQAFFERALDWVSKGNIDDYMSSHRNDKNINELKKYFNSVIDWVSSVFTDVESEMCGLEWGRLYEQYHKKSHNPKKVSADARKLYADPYIKNRKGIFEFILGGSVDTKLLEVRIFDEATKKAVYATQTGKAEKKGESNCSYCAIGHDANKEKIWSLSDMDADHVTAWSKGGKTVAKNCQMLCKTHNRAKGNR
;
A
#
# COMPACT_ATOMS: atom_id res chain seq x y z
N TYR A 1 -7.83 -15.75 -16.59
CA TYR A 1 -6.88 -14.96 -17.40
C TYR A 1 -7.23 -13.48 -17.54
N GLN A 2 -8.50 -13.08 -17.68
CA GLN A 2 -8.85 -11.70 -18.02
C GLN A 2 -8.46 -10.68 -16.93
N ARG A 3 -7.56 -9.74 -17.27
CA ARG A 3 -7.30 -8.51 -16.51
C ARG A 3 -8.55 -7.63 -16.57
N ASN A 4 -8.77 -6.83 -15.53
CA ASN A 4 -9.68 -5.70 -15.66
C ASN A 4 -9.22 -4.81 -16.82
N TYR A 5 -10.17 -4.21 -17.53
CA TYR A 5 -9.85 -3.30 -18.61
C TYR A 5 -9.30 -1.99 -18.02
N ILE A 6 -8.02 -1.72 -18.28
CA ILE A 6 -7.31 -0.57 -17.71
C ILE A 6 -7.00 0.50 -18.76
N TYR A 7 -7.16 0.24 -20.06
CA TYR A 7 -6.92 1.27 -21.08
C TYR A 7 -7.92 2.43 -21.04
N ALA A 8 -9.07 2.24 -20.36
CA ALA A 8 -10.00 3.31 -20.00
C ALA A 8 -9.49 4.24 -18.89
N SER A 9 -8.42 3.88 -18.16
CA SER A 9 -7.85 4.77 -17.15
C SER A 9 -7.26 6.02 -17.80
N ASP A 10 -7.03 7.05 -16.98
CA ASP A 10 -6.35 8.29 -17.41
C ASP A 10 -7.04 8.98 -18.60
N GLY A 11 -8.37 8.90 -18.65
CA GLY A 11 -9.21 9.51 -19.69
C GLY A 11 -9.22 8.73 -21.01
N GLY A 12 -8.94 7.42 -21.00
CA GLY A 12 -9.09 6.57 -22.18
C GLY A 12 -8.02 6.76 -23.26
N LYS A 13 -6.92 7.46 -22.97
CA LYS A 13 -5.88 7.79 -23.96
C LYS A 13 -5.32 6.57 -24.68
N ARG A 14 -5.14 5.46 -23.96
CA ARG A 14 -4.59 4.22 -24.52
C ARG A 14 -5.60 3.50 -25.41
N GLU A 15 -6.89 3.49 -25.07
CA GLU A 15 -7.91 2.88 -25.92
C GLU A 15 -8.15 3.68 -27.19
N MET A 16 -8.11 5.01 -27.11
CA MET A 16 -8.14 5.88 -28.30
C MET A 16 -6.95 5.64 -29.22
N ALA A 17 -5.73 5.52 -28.68
CA ALA A 17 -4.53 5.27 -29.47
C ALA A 17 -4.56 3.95 -30.27
N VAL A 18 -5.25 2.92 -29.76
CA VAL A 18 -5.47 1.66 -30.52
C VAL A 18 -6.28 1.92 -31.78
N ILE A 19 -7.40 2.65 -31.64
CA ILE A 19 -8.27 2.97 -32.78
C ILE A 19 -7.57 3.91 -33.77
N GLU A 20 -6.84 4.91 -33.28
CA GLU A 20 -6.06 5.82 -34.13
C GLU A 20 -4.99 5.06 -34.94
N SER A 21 -4.31 4.07 -34.33
CA SER A 21 -3.31 3.25 -35.01
C SER A 21 -3.91 2.49 -36.18
N ILE A 22 -5.12 1.94 -35.98
CA ILE A 22 -5.86 1.22 -37.01
C ILE A 22 -6.27 2.14 -38.16
N LEU A 23 -6.79 3.34 -37.86
CA LEU A 23 -7.19 4.29 -38.88
C LEU A 23 -6.00 4.75 -39.74
N LYS A 24 -4.80 4.77 -39.15
CA LYS A 24 -3.52 5.04 -39.83
C LYS A 24 -2.95 3.81 -40.58
N GLY A 25 -3.56 2.64 -40.45
CA GLY A 25 -3.11 1.39 -41.08
C GLY A 25 -1.92 0.75 -40.38
N TYR A 26 -1.64 1.11 -39.13
CA TYR A 26 -0.55 0.53 -38.36
C TYR A 26 -1.00 -0.76 -37.64
N PRO A 27 -0.13 -1.78 -37.55
CA PRO A 27 -0.45 -2.98 -36.80
C PRO A 27 -0.55 -2.64 -35.31
N ILE A 28 -1.56 -3.19 -34.63
CA ILE A 28 -1.72 -3.02 -33.18
C ILE A 28 -0.81 -3.97 -32.37
N GLY A 29 0.20 -4.56 -33.01
CA GLY A 29 1.16 -5.50 -32.43
C GLY A 29 0.66 -6.96 -32.41
N LEU A 30 1.59 -7.88 -32.17
CA LEU A 30 1.32 -9.32 -32.03
C LEU A 30 0.41 -9.61 -30.84
N ILE A 31 -0.52 -10.54 -31.01
CA ILE A 31 -1.48 -11.00 -29.99
C ILE A 31 -1.26 -12.49 -29.80
N TYR A 32 -1.21 -12.94 -28.55
CA TYR A 32 -0.98 -14.34 -28.23
C TYR A 32 -2.26 -14.96 -27.73
N PHE A 33 -2.62 -16.11 -28.29
CA PHE A 33 -3.73 -16.93 -27.83
C PHE A 33 -3.23 -18.30 -27.39
N ASN A 34 -3.86 -18.86 -26.36
CA ASN A 34 -3.75 -20.26 -26.00
C ASN A 34 -4.90 -21.02 -26.66
N LYS A 35 -4.60 -22.10 -27.38
CA LYS A 35 -5.62 -22.95 -27.96
C LYS A 35 -6.07 -24.01 -26.97
N VAL A 36 -7.29 -23.83 -26.46
CA VAL A 36 -7.90 -24.73 -25.46
C VAL A 36 -8.61 -25.91 -26.14
N SER A 37 -9.22 -25.64 -27.29
CA SER A 37 -9.77 -26.65 -28.19
C SER A 37 -9.82 -26.08 -29.62
N ASP A 38 -10.20 -26.89 -30.60
CA ASP A 38 -10.25 -26.50 -32.02
C ASP A 38 -11.03 -25.21 -32.29
N ASN A 39 -12.05 -24.91 -31.47
CA ASN A 39 -12.91 -23.74 -31.64
C ASN A 39 -12.81 -22.71 -30.51
N ASN A 40 -11.95 -22.93 -29.51
CA ASN A 40 -11.83 -22.06 -28.35
C ASN A 40 -10.39 -21.60 -28.13
N LEU A 41 -10.20 -20.30 -28.26
CA LEU A 41 -8.95 -19.61 -27.99
C LEU A 41 -9.09 -18.75 -26.73
N GLU A 42 -8.09 -18.79 -25.86
CA GLU A 42 -7.98 -17.91 -24.68
C GLU A 42 -6.89 -16.87 -24.91
N VAL A 43 -7.18 -15.60 -24.64
CA VAL A 43 -6.18 -14.53 -24.81
C VAL A 43 -5.08 -14.67 -23.75
N LEU A 44 -3.83 -14.84 -24.18
CA LEU A 44 -2.63 -14.79 -23.34
C LEU A 44 -2.02 -13.40 -23.27
N ASP A 45 -2.00 -12.67 -24.38
CA ASP A 45 -1.58 -11.26 -24.43
C ASP A 45 -2.35 -10.52 -25.51
N GLY A 46 -2.47 -9.19 -25.36
CA GLY A 46 -3.22 -8.35 -26.29
C GLY A 46 -4.67 -8.10 -25.90
N GLN A 47 -5.07 -8.58 -24.72
CA GLN A 47 -6.44 -8.40 -24.20
C GLN A 47 -6.90 -6.95 -24.22
N GLN A 48 -6.09 -6.01 -23.72
CA GLN A 48 -6.47 -4.58 -23.67
C GLN A 48 -6.70 -4.00 -25.08
N ARG A 49 -5.92 -4.45 -26.07
CA ARG A 49 -6.02 -4.01 -27.47
C ARG A 49 -7.30 -4.54 -28.13
N ILE A 50 -7.59 -5.83 -28.01
CA ILE A 50 -8.82 -6.43 -28.53
C ILE A 50 -10.06 -5.86 -27.83
N THR A 51 -10.00 -5.67 -26.51
CA THR A 51 -11.11 -5.07 -25.77
C THR A 51 -11.34 -3.60 -26.17
N SER A 52 -10.30 -2.84 -26.50
CA SER A 52 -10.44 -1.47 -27.03
C SER A 52 -11.25 -1.46 -28.32
N LEU A 53 -11.00 -2.43 -29.22
CA LEU A 53 -11.78 -2.60 -30.45
C LEU A 53 -13.25 -2.88 -30.15
N GLY A 54 -13.53 -3.90 -29.34
CA GLY A 54 -14.89 -4.28 -28.97
C GLY A 54 -15.66 -3.15 -28.31
N ARG A 55 -15.01 -2.38 -27.43
CA ARG A 55 -15.58 -1.20 -26.78
C ARG A 55 -15.89 -0.08 -27.76
N PHE A 56 -15.00 0.18 -28.72
CA PHE A 56 -15.22 1.24 -29.70
C PHE A 56 -16.37 0.91 -30.65
N ILE A 57 -16.42 -0.31 -31.20
CA ILE A 57 -17.49 -0.74 -32.12
C ILE A 57 -18.86 -0.87 -31.45
N THR A 58 -18.91 -0.79 -30.12
CA THR A 58 -20.14 -0.78 -29.32
C THR A 58 -20.38 0.58 -28.63
N ASP A 59 -19.76 1.63 -29.18
CA ASP A 59 -19.90 3.04 -28.78
C ASP A 59 -19.67 3.31 -27.28
N LYS A 60 -18.75 2.57 -26.65
CA LYS A 60 -18.40 2.78 -25.23
C LYS A 60 -17.51 3.99 -25.01
N PHE A 61 -16.87 4.52 -26.05
CA PHE A 61 -16.09 5.75 -26.03
C PHE A 61 -15.98 6.35 -27.44
N ALA A 62 -15.61 7.63 -27.52
CA ALA A 62 -15.34 8.34 -28.76
C ALA A 62 -13.84 8.59 -28.95
N ILE A 63 -13.43 8.76 -30.21
CA ILE A 63 -12.09 9.27 -30.57
C ILE A 63 -12.20 10.71 -31.09
N LYS A 64 -11.09 11.44 -31.11
CA LYS A 64 -11.03 12.73 -31.81
C LYS A 64 -10.57 12.54 -33.25
N ASP A 65 -11.27 13.16 -34.19
CA ASP A 65 -10.80 13.26 -35.57
C ASP A 65 -9.74 14.36 -35.75
N GLU A 66 -9.27 14.53 -36.98
CA GLU A 66 -8.26 15.51 -37.36
C GLU A 66 -8.70 16.97 -37.08
N SER A 67 -10.00 17.22 -36.99
CA SER A 67 -10.59 18.51 -36.64
C SER A 67 -10.83 18.68 -35.14
N GLY A 68 -10.46 17.68 -34.34
CA GLY A 68 -10.66 17.66 -32.89
C GLY A 68 -12.08 17.32 -32.45
N MET A 69 -12.96 16.92 -33.37
CA MET A 69 -14.35 16.57 -33.09
C MET A 69 -14.46 15.13 -32.60
N GLU A 70 -15.37 14.90 -31.65
CA GLU A 70 -15.62 13.56 -31.12
C GLU A 70 -16.40 12.71 -32.14
N GLN A 71 -15.90 11.50 -32.37
CA GLN A 71 -16.45 10.53 -33.30
C GLN A 71 -16.69 9.21 -32.56
N TYR A 72 -17.96 8.81 -32.53
CA TYR A 72 -18.41 7.47 -32.14
C TYR A 72 -18.41 6.56 -33.36
N PHE A 73 -18.24 5.25 -33.16
CA PHE A 73 -18.19 4.29 -34.26
C PHE A 73 -19.42 4.43 -35.15
N ASP A 74 -20.63 4.48 -34.57
CA ASP A 74 -21.88 4.59 -35.33
C ASP A 74 -21.97 5.87 -36.18
N GLY A 75 -21.36 6.97 -35.73
CA GLY A 75 -21.31 8.24 -36.46
C GLY A 75 -20.25 8.33 -37.56
N MET A 76 -19.33 7.37 -37.64
CA MET A 76 -18.21 7.42 -38.59
C MET A 76 -18.64 7.19 -40.04
N ALA A 77 -17.89 7.79 -40.96
CA ALA A 77 -17.97 7.52 -42.39
C ALA A 77 -17.72 6.03 -42.70
N LYS A 78 -18.40 5.52 -43.75
CA LYS A 78 -18.42 4.09 -44.10
C LYS A 78 -17.03 3.51 -44.38
N ASP A 79 -16.15 4.29 -45.01
CA ASP A 79 -14.77 3.89 -45.31
C ASP A 79 -13.93 3.69 -44.04
N LYS A 80 -14.10 4.57 -43.04
CA LYS A 80 -13.42 4.43 -41.74
C LYS A 80 -13.96 3.25 -40.94
N LYS A 81 -15.28 3.02 -40.96
CA LYS A 81 -15.90 1.83 -40.35
C LYS A 81 -15.32 0.55 -40.95
N ALA A 82 -15.23 0.47 -42.28
CA ALA A 82 -14.66 -0.68 -42.99
C ALA A 82 -13.20 -0.92 -42.57
N LYS A 83 -12.36 0.12 -42.51
CA LYS A 83 -10.97 -0.01 -42.03
C LYS A 83 -10.89 -0.68 -40.65
N ILE A 84 -11.76 -0.31 -39.72
CA ILE A 84 -11.77 -0.88 -38.36
C ILE A 84 -12.25 -2.33 -38.38
N LEU A 85 -13.39 -2.61 -39.03
CA LEU A 85 -13.99 -3.95 -39.06
C LEU A 85 -13.14 -4.98 -39.80
N GLU A 86 -12.40 -4.54 -40.83
CA GLU A 86 -11.55 -5.39 -41.66
C GLU A 86 -10.08 -5.40 -41.21
N THR A 87 -9.76 -4.78 -40.07
CA THR A 87 -8.40 -4.77 -39.52
C THR A 87 -7.90 -6.19 -39.29
N LYS A 88 -6.79 -6.53 -39.95
CA LYS A 88 -6.10 -7.81 -39.74
C LYS A 88 -5.34 -7.81 -38.43
N LEU A 89 -5.66 -8.77 -37.57
CA LEU A 89 -4.95 -9.00 -36.31
C LEU A 89 -3.82 -10.00 -36.53
N LEU A 90 -2.61 -9.65 -36.11
CA LEU A 90 -1.49 -10.58 -36.12
C LEU A 90 -1.58 -11.45 -34.86
N ILE A 91 -1.88 -12.73 -35.04
CA ILE A 91 -2.13 -13.69 -33.97
C ILE A 91 -1.05 -14.79 -33.99
N TYR A 92 -0.50 -15.10 -32.82
CA TYR A 92 0.27 -16.31 -32.58
C TYR A 92 -0.53 -17.24 -31.68
N GLU A 93 -0.81 -18.45 -32.17
CA GLU A 93 -1.48 -19.50 -31.41
C GLU A 93 -0.44 -20.37 -30.71
N CYS A 94 -0.56 -20.46 -29.39
CA CYS A 94 0.25 -21.30 -28.53
C CYS A 94 -0.53 -22.58 -28.19
N GLU A 95 0.13 -23.73 -28.31
CA GLU A 95 -0.35 -25.03 -27.84
C GLU A 95 0.70 -25.64 -26.90
N GLY A 96 0.32 -25.96 -25.67
CA GLY A 96 1.25 -26.51 -24.68
C GLY A 96 0.57 -26.99 -23.40
N THR A 97 1.35 -27.58 -22.51
CA THR A 97 0.89 -27.93 -21.17
C THR A 97 0.57 -26.67 -20.34
N GLU A 98 -0.25 -26.80 -19.30
CA GLU A 98 -0.59 -25.69 -18.41
C GLU A 98 0.67 -24.99 -17.85
N SER A 99 1.72 -25.76 -17.53
CA SER A 99 3.00 -25.23 -17.06
C SER A 99 3.72 -24.38 -18.11
N GLN A 100 3.75 -24.83 -19.37
CA GLN A 100 4.37 -24.06 -20.47
C GLN A 100 3.60 -22.77 -20.75
N ILE A 101 2.27 -22.84 -20.76
CA ILE A 101 1.40 -21.67 -20.96
C ILE A 101 1.67 -20.62 -19.87
N LYS A 102 1.86 -21.06 -18.61
CA LYS A 102 2.22 -20.17 -17.49
C LYS A 102 3.57 -19.49 -17.70
N GLU A 103 4.58 -20.20 -18.16
CA GLU A 103 5.90 -19.62 -18.43
C GLU A 103 5.88 -18.64 -19.61
N TRP A 104 5.14 -18.97 -20.68
CA TRP A 104 4.93 -18.06 -21.80
C TRP A 104 4.21 -16.79 -21.34
N PHE A 105 3.16 -16.92 -20.54
CA PHE A 105 2.44 -15.76 -20.01
C PHE A 105 3.35 -14.84 -19.19
N LYS A 106 4.24 -15.39 -18.35
CA LYS A 106 5.25 -14.59 -17.63
C LYS A 106 6.21 -13.89 -18.59
N THR A 107 6.72 -14.61 -19.58
CA THR A 107 7.76 -14.12 -20.51
C THR A 107 7.23 -13.04 -21.46
N ILE A 108 6.05 -13.27 -22.05
CA ILE A 108 5.44 -12.35 -23.02
C ILE A 108 5.08 -11.01 -22.37
N ASN A 109 4.65 -11.02 -21.11
CA ASN A 109 4.24 -9.81 -20.39
C ASN A 109 5.41 -8.95 -19.87
N ILE A 110 6.68 -9.32 -20.11
CA ILE A 110 7.87 -8.56 -19.67
C ILE A 110 7.97 -7.20 -20.37
N ALA A 111 7.68 -7.13 -21.67
CA ALA A 111 7.81 -5.88 -22.45
C ALA A 111 6.58 -4.96 -22.36
N GLY A 112 5.46 -5.47 -21.83
CA GLY A 112 4.18 -4.74 -21.72
C GLY A 112 4.04 -3.97 -20.40
N VAL A 113 2.82 -3.52 -20.09
CA VAL A 113 2.50 -2.96 -18.76
C VAL A 113 2.63 -4.10 -17.73
N PRO A 114 3.61 -4.05 -16.81
CA PRO A 114 3.89 -5.16 -15.92
C PRO A 114 2.64 -5.63 -15.18
N LEU A 115 2.51 -6.94 -15.08
CA LEU A 115 1.47 -7.56 -14.27
C LEU A 115 1.85 -7.42 -12.79
N VAL A 116 0.87 -7.11 -11.94
CA VAL A 116 1.08 -7.26 -10.50
C VAL A 116 1.12 -8.76 -10.15
N PRO A 117 1.81 -9.17 -9.08
CA PRO A 117 1.91 -10.58 -8.70
C PRO A 117 0.56 -11.32 -8.67
N GLN A 118 -0.49 -10.69 -8.14
CA GLN A 118 -1.84 -11.27 -8.12
C GLN A 118 -2.44 -11.50 -9.52
N GLU A 119 -2.14 -10.65 -10.51
CA GLU A 119 -2.61 -10.84 -11.89
C GLU A 119 -2.02 -12.11 -12.51
N LEU A 120 -0.76 -12.40 -12.19
CA LEU A 120 -0.09 -13.63 -12.61
C LEU A 120 -0.67 -14.86 -11.89
N LEU A 121 -0.90 -14.79 -10.58
CA LEU A 121 -1.51 -15.88 -9.80
C LEU A 121 -2.93 -16.22 -10.30
N ASN A 122 -3.71 -15.20 -10.68
CA ASN A 122 -5.05 -15.41 -11.25
C ASN A 122 -5.04 -16.03 -12.65
N ALA A 123 -3.91 -15.94 -13.37
CA ALA A 123 -3.70 -16.70 -14.60
C ALA A 123 -3.32 -18.15 -14.27
N ILE A 124 -2.52 -18.37 -13.23
CA ILE A 124 -2.04 -19.71 -12.84
C ILE A 124 -3.17 -20.57 -12.25
N TYR A 125 -4.00 -19.99 -11.40
CA TYR A 125 -4.99 -20.70 -10.58
C TYR A 125 -6.43 -20.40 -11.00
N SER A 126 -6.71 -20.42 -12.31
CA SER A 126 -8.06 -20.19 -12.82
C SER A 126 -9.07 -21.21 -12.29
N GLY A 127 -10.31 -20.76 -12.05
CA GLY A 127 -11.41 -21.60 -11.60
C GLY A 127 -12.53 -20.79 -10.93
N PRO A 128 -13.65 -21.44 -10.54
CA PRO A 128 -14.84 -20.77 -9.99
C PRO A 128 -14.53 -19.88 -8.78
N PHE A 129 -13.62 -20.30 -7.91
CA PHE A 129 -13.20 -19.53 -6.74
C PHE A 129 -12.59 -18.18 -7.10
N VAL A 130 -11.65 -18.17 -8.06
CA VAL A 130 -10.98 -16.95 -8.50
C VAL A 130 -11.95 -16.02 -9.21
N THR A 131 -12.88 -16.56 -10.00
CA THR A 131 -13.94 -15.78 -10.64
C THR A 131 -14.79 -15.05 -9.59
N LEU A 132 -15.31 -15.79 -8.61
CA LEU A 132 -16.12 -15.21 -7.52
C LEU A 132 -15.32 -14.20 -6.69
N GLY A 133 -14.05 -14.49 -6.39
CA GLY A 133 -13.16 -13.58 -5.67
C GLY A 133 -12.98 -12.25 -6.39
N LYS A 134 -12.82 -12.29 -7.72
CA LYS A 134 -12.73 -11.07 -8.53
C LYS A 134 -14.05 -10.31 -8.59
N GLU A 135 -15.18 -11.00 -8.73
CA GLU A 135 -16.51 -10.37 -8.73
C GLU A 135 -16.76 -9.60 -7.42
N GLU A 136 -16.33 -10.14 -6.29
CA GLU A 136 -16.47 -9.47 -4.99
C GLU A 136 -15.48 -8.31 -4.83
N PHE A 137 -14.18 -8.59 -4.96
CA PHE A 137 -13.12 -7.70 -4.50
C PHE A 137 -12.50 -6.84 -5.59
N SER A 138 -12.73 -7.16 -6.87
CA SER A 138 -12.17 -6.43 -8.02
C SER A 138 -13.22 -5.65 -8.81
N ASN A 139 -14.47 -5.63 -8.35
CA ASN A 139 -15.55 -4.82 -8.90
C ASN A 139 -15.44 -3.38 -8.40
N SER A 140 -15.15 -2.44 -9.31
CA SER A 140 -15.04 -1.00 -9.00
C SER A 140 -16.34 -0.29 -8.63
N GLN A 141 -17.48 -0.97 -8.77
CA GLN A 141 -18.79 -0.46 -8.35
C GLN A 141 -19.25 -1.06 -7.01
N ASN A 142 -18.41 -1.85 -6.33
CA ASN A 142 -18.74 -2.40 -5.02
C ASN A 142 -18.95 -1.27 -3.99
N ALA A 143 -20.07 -1.30 -3.26
CA ALA A 143 -20.43 -0.29 -2.27
C ALA A 143 -19.41 -0.14 -1.14
N ASN A 144 -18.60 -1.17 -0.87
CA ASN A 144 -17.62 -1.16 0.20
C ASN A 144 -16.25 -0.57 -0.20
N ILE A 145 -16.02 -0.18 -1.45
CA ILE A 145 -14.72 0.30 -1.92
C ILE A 145 -14.21 1.48 -1.09
N GLN A 146 -15.10 2.42 -0.74
CA GLN A 146 -14.71 3.57 0.07
C GLN A 146 -14.20 3.13 1.45
N LYS A 147 -14.88 2.16 2.08
CA LYS A 147 -14.47 1.57 3.37
C LYS A 147 -13.13 0.85 3.22
N TRP A 148 -12.96 0.02 2.20
CA TRP A 148 -11.73 -0.76 2.00
C TRP A 148 -10.52 0.14 1.69
N SER A 149 -10.72 1.20 0.90
CA SER A 149 -9.66 2.14 0.51
C SER A 149 -9.09 2.93 1.70
N ALA A 150 -9.84 3.05 2.80
CA ALA A 150 -9.34 3.67 4.04
C ALA A 150 -8.24 2.84 4.71
N TYR A 151 -8.25 1.52 4.52
CA TYR A 151 -7.35 0.58 5.22
C TYR A 151 -6.36 -0.10 4.29
N ILE A 152 -6.72 -0.28 3.01
CA ILE A 152 -5.94 -1.05 2.04
C ILE A 152 -5.48 -0.12 0.93
N LYS A 153 -4.17 -0.11 0.69
CA LYS A 153 -3.57 0.66 -0.40
C LYS A 153 -3.81 -0.02 -1.73
N GLY A 154 -4.33 0.72 -2.70
CA GLY A 154 -4.51 0.26 -4.09
C GLY A 154 -5.93 0.48 -4.59
N SER A 155 -6.32 -0.22 -5.65
CA SER A 155 -7.65 -0.11 -6.23
C SER A 155 -8.24 -1.47 -6.60
N ALA A 156 -9.57 -1.56 -6.63
CA ALA A 156 -10.29 -2.76 -7.04
C ALA A 156 -9.88 -3.20 -8.46
N ASN A 157 -9.70 -2.24 -9.38
CA ASN A 157 -9.32 -2.53 -10.76
C ASN A 157 -7.93 -3.17 -10.88
N ARG A 158 -7.02 -2.88 -9.93
CA ARG A 158 -5.69 -3.50 -9.83
C ARG A 158 -5.67 -4.71 -8.91
N GLN A 159 -6.84 -5.21 -8.49
CA GLN A 159 -7.03 -6.40 -7.67
C GLN A 159 -6.42 -6.30 -6.28
N ALA A 160 -6.15 -5.09 -5.78
CA ALA A 160 -5.48 -4.87 -4.50
C ALA A 160 -6.27 -5.41 -3.31
N PHE A 161 -7.62 -5.29 -3.33
CA PHE A 161 -8.46 -5.84 -2.27
C PHE A 161 -8.53 -7.37 -2.33
N PHE A 162 -8.51 -7.96 -3.53
CA PHE A 162 -8.52 -9.41 -3.68
C PHE A 162 -7.20 -10.02 -3.22
N GLU A 163 -6.07 -9.46 -3.66
CA GLU A 163 -4.74 -9.80 -3.18
C GLU A 163 -4.66 -9.71 -1.66
N ARG A 164 -5.16 -8.61 -1.08
CA ARG A 164 -5.12 -8.42 0.38
C ARG A 164 -6.02 -9.40 1.13
N ALA A 165 -7.19 -9.75 0.59
CA ALA A 165 -8.04 -10.78 1.18
C ALA A 165 -7.33 -12.15 1.19
N LEU A 166 -6.67 -12.50 0.09
CA LEU A 166 -5.91 -13.74 -0.03
C LEU A 166 -4.70 -13.76 0.91
N ASP A 167 -3.92 -12.68 0.95
CA ASP A 167 -2.79 -12.47 1.85
C ASP A 167 -3.20 -12.72 3.31
N TRP A 168 -4.31 -12.12 3.72
CA TRP A 168 -4.83 -12.23 5.08
C TRP A 168 -5.26 -13.64 5.47
N VAL A 169 -6.10 -14.29 4.66
CA VAL A 169 -6.60 -15.65 4.99
C VAL A 169 -5.47 -16.69 4.92
N SER A 170 -4.52 -16.51 4.00
CA SER A 170 -3.38 -17.42 3.81
C SER A 170 -2.16 -17.11 4.67
N LYS A 171 -2.17 -15.98 5.40
CA LYS A 171 -1.03 -15.46 6.18
C LYS A 171 0.23 -15.28 5.32
N GLY A 172 0.04 -14.77 4.10
CA GLY A 172 1.10 -14.52 3.12
C GLY A 172 1.34 -15.65 2.11
N ASN A 173 0.75 -16.83 2.30
CA ASN A 173 0.92 -17.99 1.40
C ASN A 173 -0.16 -18.04 0.30
N ILE A 174 -0.26 -16.97 -0.50
CA ILE A 174 -1.34 -16.81 -1.49
C ILE A 174 -1.33 -17.94 -2.53
N ASP A 175 -0.14 -18.33 -3.02
CA ASP A 175 0.04 -19.32 -4.08
C ASP A 175 -0.57 -20.68 -3.70
N ASP A 176 -0.18 -21.23 -2.55
CA ASP A 176 -0.69 -22.51 -2.02
C ASP A 176 -2.20 -22.46 -1.75
N TYR A 177 -2.68 -21.35 -1.19
CA TYR A 177 -4.10 -21.17 -0.90
C TYR A 177 -4.91 -21.16 -2.20
N MET A 178 -4.50 -20.38 -3.20
CA MET A 178 -5.17 -20.36 -4.49
C MET A 178 -5.12 -21.70 -5.21
N SER A 179 -3.99 -22.40 -5.17
CA SER A 179 -3.84 -23.75 -5.74
C SER A 179 -4.86 -24.73 -5.16
N SER A 180 -5.02 -24.72 -3.83
CA SER A 180 -5.92 -25.62 -3.10
C SER A 180 -7.40 -25.28 -3.31
N HIS A 181 -7.73 -23.99 -3.46
CA HIS A 181 -9.11 -23.51 -3.49
C HIS A 181 -9.65 -23.18 -4.89
N ARG A 182 -8.83 -23.20 -5.97
CA ARG A 182 -9.25 -22.75 -7.31
C ARG A 182 -10.57 -23.34 -7.82
N ASN A 183 -10.87 -24.59 -7.43
CA ASN A 183 -12.07 -25.32 -7.84
C ASN A 183 -13.28 -25.15 -6.91
N ASP A 184 -13.13 -24.43 -5.81
CA ASP A 184 -14.22 -24.19 -4.87
C ASP A 184 -15.32 -23.35 -5.51
N LYS A 185 -16.57 -23.70 -5.21
CA LYS A 185 -17.76 -23.04 -5.78
C LYS A 185 -18.23 -21.83 -4.97
N ASN A 186 -17.48 -21.42 -3.95
CA ASN A 186 -17.81 -20.28 -3.10
C ASN A 186 -16.53 -19.65 -2.52
N ILE A 187 -16.64 -18.42 -2.02
CA ILE A 187 -15.54 -17.66 -1.39
C ILE A 187 -15.88 -17.30 0.07
N ASN A 188 -16.67 -18.14 0.75
CA ASN A 188 -17.24 -17.78 2.05
C ASN A 188 -16.18 -17.58 3.13
N GLU A 189 -15.16 -18.43 3.18
CA GLU A 189 -14.04 -18.30 4.12
C GLU A 189 -13.30 -16.97 3.89
N LEU A 190 -12.87 -16.74 2.64
CA LEU A 190 -12.19 -15.52 2.21
C LEU A 190 -12.97 -14.26 2.60
N LYS A 191 -14.27 -14.20 2.27
CA LYS A 191 -15.14 -13.07 2.62
C LYS A 191 -15.28 -12.89 4.13
N LYS A 192 -15.51 -13.97 4.88
CA LYS A 192 -15.67 -13.93 6.34
C LYS A 192 -14.40 -13.42 7.02
N TYR A 193 -13.24 -13.94 6.64
CA TYR A 193 -11.97 -13.52 7.22
C TYR A 193 -11.71 -12.04 6.92
N PHE A 194 -11.81 -11.64 5.64
CA PHE A 194 -11.59 -10.26 5.23
C PHE A 194 -12.52 -9.28 5.98
N ASN A 195 -13.82 -9.58 6.04
CA ASN A 195 -14.77 -8.75 6.77
C ASN A 195 -14.47 -8.72 8.27
N SER A 196 -14.00 -9.82 8.87
CA SER A 196 -13.65 -9.84 10.29
C SER A 196 -12.51 -8.87 10.61
N VAL A 197 -11.49 -8.78 9.75
CA VAL A 197 -10.39 -7.81 9.89
C VAL A 197 -10.91 -6.38 9.74
N ILE A 198 -11.68 -6.10 8.68
CA ILE A 198 -12.21 -4.76 8.38
C ILE A 198 -13.20 -4.28 9.45
N ASP A 199 -14.09 -5.15 9.90
CA ASP A 199 -15.09 -4.82 10.91
C ASP A 199 -14.43 -4.62 12.28
N TRP A 200 -13.43 -5.43 12.61
CA TRP A 200 -12.62 -5.21 13.80
C TRP A 200 -11.94 -3.84 13.79
N VAL A 201 -11.16 -3.50 12.75
CA VAL A 201 -10.46 -2.19 12.71
C VAL A 201 -11.45 -1.03 12.76
N SER A 202 -12.56 -1.12 12.01
CA SER A 202 -13.58 -0.05 11.99
C SER A 202 -14.38 0.07 13.29
N SER A 203 -14.47 -1.00 14.09
CA SER A 203 -15.09 -0.95 15.42
C SER A 203 -14.15 -0.41 16.49
N VAL A 204 -12.84 -0.68 16.38
CA VAL A 204 -11.83 -0.20 17.33
C VAL A 204 -11.50 1.28 17.10
N PHE A 205 -11.36 1.69 15.85
CA PHE A 205 -11.01 3.07 15.48
C PHE A 205 -12.18 3.78 14.80
N THR A 206 -12.85 4.65 15.56
CA THR A 206 -13.97 5.46 15.04
C THR A 206 -13.51 6.67 14.22
N ASP A 207 -12.29 7.15 14.46
CA ASP A 207 -11.66 8.21 13.66
C ASP A 207 -10.83 7.55 12.56
N VAL A 208 -11.16 7.79 11.29
CA VAL A 208 -10.45 7.23 10.14
C VAL A 208 -9.42 8.24 9.64
N GLU A 209 -8.15 7.90 9.77
CA GLU A 209 -7.03 8.76 9.38
C GLU A 209 -6.32 8.22 8.14
N SER A 210 -5.72 9.12 7.34
CA SER A 210 -5.08 8.74 6.07
C SER A 210 -3.94 7.73 6.24
N GLU A 211 -3.23 7.81 7.36
CA GLU A 211 -2.10 6.97 7.73
C GLU A 211 -2.50 5.53 8.06
N MET A 212 -3.81 5.25 8.23
CA MET A 212 -4.33 3.88 8.36
C MET A 212 -4.23 3.08 7.06
N CYS A 213 -4.19 3.76 5.93
CA CYS A 213 -4.15 3.12 4.62
C CYS A 213 -2.81 2.41 4.40
N GLY A 214 -2.87 1.09 4.19
CA GLY A 214 -1.72 0.24 3.89
C GLY A 214 -0.93 -0.21 5.12
N LEU A 215 -1.51 -0.17 6.32
CA LEU A 215 -0.95 -0.86 7.48
C LEU A 215 -1.21 -2.37 7.38
N GLU A 216 -0.43 -3.14 8.13
CA GLU A 216 -0.49 -4.61 8.16
C GLU A 216 -1.67 -5.11 9.01
N TRP A 217 -2.89 -4.73 8.62
CA TRP A 217 -4.12 -4.97 9.38
C TRP A 217 -4.41 -6.45 9.64
N GLY A 218 -4.03 -7.36 8.74
CA GLY A 218 -4.15 -8.80 8.97
C GLY A 218 -3.28 -9.28 10.14
N ARG A 219 -2.00 -8.88 10.17
CA ARG A 219 -1.11 -9.15 11.32
C ARG A 219 -1.63 -8.50 12.60
N LEU A 220 -2.03 -7.23 12.52
CA LEU A 220 -2.55 -6.49 13.67
C LEU A 220 -3.83 -7.14 14.22
N TYR A 221 -4.71 -7.60 13.34
CA TYR A 221 -5.90 -8.36 13.72
C TYR A 221 -5.49 -9.59 14.52
N GLU A 222 -4.66 -10.48 13.94
CA GLU A 222 -4.21 -11.70 14.62
C GLU A 222 -3.58 -11.44 15.99
N GLN A 223 -2.82 -10.35 16.12
CA GLN A 223 -2.13 -10.00 17.36
C GLN A 223 -3.03 -9.35 18.43
N TYR A 224 -4.03 -8.56 18.03
CA TYR A 224 -4.75 -7.65 18.94
C TYR A 224 -6.27 -7.85 19.01
N HIS A 225 -6.90 -8.60 18.10
CA HIS A 225 -8.37 -8.69 18.04
C HIS A 225 -9.02 -9.33 19.28
N LYS A 226 -8.30 -10.21 19.98
CA LYS A 226 -8.78 -10.86 21.21
C LYS A 226 -8.70 -9.94 22.44
N LYS A 227 -8.02 -8.79 22.33
CA LYS A 227 -7.94 -7.80 23.41
C LYS A 227 -9.11 -6.83 23.26
N SER A 228 -9.78 -6.55 24.36
CA SER A 228 -10.85 -5.55 24.38
C SER A 228 -10.25 -4.15 24.27
N HIS A 229 -10.73 -3.39 23.29
CA HIS A 229 -10.37 -1.98 23.09
C HIS A 229 -11.62 -1.13 23.24
N ASN A 230 -11.56 -0.08 24.06
CA ASN A 230 -12.67 0.86 24.18
C ASN A 230 -12.55 1.93 23.08
N PRO A 231 -13.47 2.00 22.10
CA PRO A 231 -13.32 2.89 20.95
C PRO A 231 -13.23 4.37 21.33
N LYS A 232 -13.94 4.81 22.39
CA LYS A 232 -13.87 6.20 22.88
C LYS A 232 -12.49 6.53 23.42
N LYS A 233 -11.86 5.59 24.14
CA LYS A 233 -10.51 5.76 24.66
C LYS A 233 -9.49 5.77 23.52
N VAL A 234 -9.60 4.83 22.58
CA VAL A 234 -8.73 4.74 21.40
C VAL A 234 -8.77 6.04 20.60
N SER A 235 -9.96 6.58 20.32
CA SER A 235 -10.15 7.87 19.65
C SER A 235 -9.48 9.04 20.42
N ALA A 236 -9.69 9.13 21.74
CA ALA A 236 -9.07 10.17 22.55
C ALA A 236 -7.53 10.07 22.57
N ASP A 237 -6.98 8.86 22.70
CA ASP A 237 -5.54 8.61 22.68
C ASP A 237 -4.92 8.92 21.30
N ALA A 238 -5.60 8.53 20.21
CA ALA A 238 -5.18 8.84 18.85
C ALA A 238 -5.12 10.36 18.61
N ARG A 239 -6.18 11.10 18.93
CA ARG A 239 -6.22 12.56 18.77
C ARG A 239 -5.11 13.26 19.56
N LYS A 240 -4.84 12.79 20.78
CA LYS A 240 -3.76 13.31 21.62
C LYS A 240 -2.39 13.08 20.98
N LEU A 241 -2.15 11.90 20.42
CA LEU A 241 -0.88 11.58 19.74
C LEU A 241 -0.74 12.35 18.42
N TYR A 242 -1.83 12.57 17.68
CA TYR A 242 -1.82 13.41 16.47
C TYR A 242 -1.52 14.89 16.77
N ALA A 243 -1.99 15.38 17.92
CA ALA A 243 -1.73 16.75 18.37
C ALA A 243 -0.32 16.94 18.97
N ASP A 244 0.43 15.86 19.22
CA ASP A 244 1.77 15.94 19.80
C ASP A 244 2.81 16.19 18.70
N PRO A 245 3.47 17.37 18.69
CA PRO A 245 4.42 17.75 17.64
C PRO A 245 5.70 16.90 17.64
N TYR A 246 5.93 16.09 18.68
CA TYR A 246 7.12 15.25 18.80
C TYR A 246 6.95 13.85 18.20
N ILE A 247 5.73 13.49 17.76
CA ILE A 247 5.46 12.23 17.08
C ILE A 247 5.90 12.35 15.62
N LYS A 248 6.94 11.59 15.25
CA LYS A 248 7.46 11.58 13.86
C LYS A 248 6.75 10.53 13.00
N ASN A 249 6.43 9.38 13.58
CA ASN A 249 5.78 8.30 12.86
C ASN A 249 4.30 8.17 13.26
N ARG A 250 3.43 8.85 12.50
CA ARG A 250 1.97 8.79 12.70
C ARG A 250 1.37 7.42 12.39
N LYS A 251 1.97 6.64 11.49
CA LYS A 251 1.51 5.27 11.20
C LYS A 251 1.65 4.34 12.41
N GLY A 252 2.68 4.57 13.24
CA GLY A 252 2.90 3.79 14.45
C GLY A 252 1.89 4.05 15.57
N ILE A 253 1.08 5.12 15.49
CA ILE A 253 0.09 5.46 16.51
C ILE A 253 -0.91 4.32 16.72
N PHE A 254 -1.40 3.72 15.64
CA PHE A 254 -2.47 2.73 15.72
C PHE A 254 -1.99 1.45 16.41
N GLU A 255 -0.83 0.92 16.01
CA GLU A 255 -0.25 -0.24 16.68
C GLU A 255 0.19 0.07 18.10
N PHE A 256 0.72 1.27 18.36
CA PHE A 256 1.07 1.71 19.71
C PHE A 256 -0.14 1.67 20.65
N ILE A 257 -1.29 2.18 20.21
CA ILE A 257 -2.53 2.15 20.99
C ILE A 257 -3.02 0.71 21.17
N LEU A 258 -3.07 -0.10 20.11
CA LEU A 258 -3.47 -1.52 20.18
C LEU A 258 -2.56 -2.33 21.12
N GLY A 259 -1.28 -1.98 21.17
CA GLY A 259 -0.26 -2.51 22.07
C GLY A 259 -0.40 -2.08 23.52
N GLY A 260 -1.43 -1.29 23.87
CA GLY A 260 -1.62 -0.77 25.23
C GLY A 260 -0.72 0.41 25.56
N SER A 261 -0.24 1.13 24.55
CA SER A 261 0.65 2.30 24.69
C SER A 261 2.00 1.99 25.36
N VAL A 262 2.57 0.81 25.06
CA VAL A 262 3.84 0.33 25.64
C VAL A 262 5.02 0.51 24.69
N ASP A 263 4.91 0.04 23.44
CA ASP A 263 6.05 0.05 22.50
C ASP A 263 6.22 1.41 21.83
N THR A 264 6.91 2.26 22.56
CA THR A 264 7.21 3.63 22.16
C THR A 264 8.05 3.79 20.89
N LYS A 265 8.77 2.74 20.45
CA LYS A 265 9.60 2.81 19.25
C LYS A 265 8.76 3.01 18.00
N LEU A 266 7.51 2.53 18.01
CA LEU A 266 6.55 2.69 16.92
C LEU A 266 6.31 4.15 16.54
N LEU A 267 6.44 5.07 17.49
CA LEU A 267 6.13 6.49 17.30
C LEU A 267 7.32 7.34 16.84
N GLU A 268 8.53 6.76 16.85
CA GLU A 268 9.78 7.46 16.55
C GLU A 268 9.93 8.80 17.29
N VAL A 269 9.49 8.84 18.55
CA VAL A 269 9.52 10.05 19.37
C VAL A 269 10.96 10.37 19.74
N ARG A 270 11.56 11.39 19.12
CA ARG A 270 12.76 12.08 19.63
C ARG A 270 13.07 13.32 18.82
N ILE A 271 13.01 14.46 19.49
CA ILE A 271 13.97 15.57 19.57
C ILE A 271 13.29 16.66 20.41
N PHE A 272 13.92 17.13 21.49
CA PHE A 272 13.51 18.39 22.14
C PHE A 272 13.72 19.54 21.16
N ASP A 273 12.82 20.52 21.09
CA ASP A 273 13.05 21.67 20.22
C ASP A 273 14.33 22.45 20.61
N GLU A 274 14.90 23.19 19.64
CA GLU A 274 16.16 23.93 19.86
C GLU A 274 16.07 24.97 20.99
N ALA A 275 14.89 25.55 21.21
CA ALA A 275 14.66 26.51 22.29
C ALA A 275 14.80 25.83 23.66
N THR A 276 14.20 24.65 23.82
CA THR A 276 14.27 23.82 25.02
C THR A 276 15.70 23.36 25.27
N LYS A 277 16.40 22.89 24.22
CA LYS A 277 17.81 22.49 24.34
C LYS A 277 18.68 23.63 24.88
N LYS A 278 18.56 24.83 24.28
CA LYS A 278 19.33 26.02 24.69
C LYS A 278 19.01 26.44 26.12
N ALA A 279 17.73 26.46 26.50
CA ALA A 279 17.30 26.86 27.84
C ALA A 279 17.80 25.89 28.93
N VAL A 280 17.68 24.59 28.67
CA VAL A 280 18.12 23.53 29.60
C VAL A 280 19.65 23.53 29.69
N TYR A 281 20.35 23.66 28.56
CA TYR A 281 21.81 23.79 28.53
C TYR A 281 22.31 24.97 29.39
N ALA A 282 21.74 26.16 29.21
CA ALA A 282 22.15 27.34 29.97
C ALA A 282 21.91 27.14 31.48
N THR A 283 20.76 26.58 31.84
CA THR A 283 20.40 26.29 33.24
C THR A 283 21.32 25.24 33.86
N GLN A 284 21.60 24.15 33.15
CA GLN A 284 22.43 23.04 33.61
C GLN A 284 23.90 23.46 33.73
N THR A 285 24.40 24.22 32.75
CA THR A 285 25.77 24.73 32.73
C THR A 285 25.99 25.74 33.84
N GLY A 286 25.11 26.73 34.01
CA GLY A 286 25.26 27.71 35.10
C GLY A 286 25.17 27.11 36.51
N LYS A 287 24.43 25.99 36.68
CA LYS A 287 24.44 25.23 37.95
C LYS A 287 25.75 24.46 38.15
N ALA A 288 26.25 23.85 37.08
CA ALA A 288 27.47 23.05 37.10
C ALA A 288 28.71 23.91 37.40
N GLU A 289 28.82 25.08 36.76
CA GLU A 289 29.88 26.07 37.00
C GLU A 289 29.94 26.53 38.46
N LYS A 290 28.78 26.84 39.07
CA LYS A 290 28.71 27.28 40.48
C LYS A 290 29.16 26.20 41.47
N LYS A 291 29.08 24.93 41.08
CA LYS A 291 29.43 23.79 41.94
C LYS A 291 30.81 23.21 41.61
N GLY A 292 31.46 23.68 40.55
CA GLY A 292 32.69 23.06 40.04
C GLY A 292 32.49 21.63 39.56
N GLU A 293 31.32 21.30 38.98
CA GLU A 293 31.02 19.97 38.44
C GLU A 293 30.76 20.02 36.94
N SER A 294 30.74 18.86 36.27
CA SER A 294 30.41 18.78 34.85
C SER A 294 28.96 19.14 34.60
N ASN A 295 28.72 19.86 33.50
CA ASN A 295 27.36 20.06 33.00
C ASN A 295 26.77 18.80 32.34
N CYS A 296 27.40 17.62 32.42
CA CYS A 296 26.80 16.33 32.13
C CYS A 296 26.63 15.52 33.42
N SER A 297 25.38 15.13 33.76
CA SER A 297 25.06 14.44 35.02
C SER A 297 25.85 13.14 35.23
N TYR A 298 26.10 12.38 34.16
CA TYR A 298 26.91 11.15 34.23
C TYR A 298 28.41 11.42 34.40
N CYS A 299 28.95 12.50 33.81
CA CYS A 299 30.35 12.91 34.07
C CYS A 299 30.51 13.38 35.51
N ALA A 300 29.57 14.17 36.04
CA ALA A 300 29.63 14.70 37.40
C ALA A 300 29.64 13.60 38.49
N ILE A 301 28.95 12.48 38.25
CA ILE A 301 28.89 11.33 39.17
C ILE A 301 30.06 10.34 38.93
N GLY A 302 30.70 10.39 37.76
CA GLY A 302 31.77 9.48 37.38
C GLY A 302 33.10 9.71 38.11
N HIS A 303 33.98 8.72 38.03
CA HIS A 303 35.38 8.81 38.47
C HIS A 303 36.34 9.20 37.33
N ASP A 304 35.82 9.77 36.25
CA ASP A 304 36.59 10.06 35.04
C ASP A 304 37.25 11.45 35.08
N ALA A 305 38.17 11.70 34.14
CA ALA A 305 38.82 13.00 33.96
C ALA A 305 37.86 14.13 33.55
N ASN A 306 36.57 13.83 33.32
CA ASN A 306 35.56 14.80 32.87
C ASN A 306 34.65 15.27 34.01
N LYS A 307 34.93 14.91 35.27
CA LYS A 307 34.06 15.21 36.43
C LYS A 307 33.73 16.69 36.60
N GLU A 308 34.63 17.58 36.24
CA GLU A 308 34.46 19.04 36.31
C GLU A 308 34.34 19.69 34.91
N LYS A 309 34.34 18.88 33.85
CA LYS A 309 34.37 19.38 32.47
C LYS A 309 33.04 20.00 32.07
N ILE A 310 33.08 21.25 31.63
CA ILE A 310 31.96 21.93 30.99
C ILE A 310 31.99 21.67 29.49
N TRP A 311 31.00 20.93 29.00
CA TRP A 311 30.84 20.61 27.58
C TRP A 311 30.13 21.76 26.87
N SER A 312 30.58 22.06 25.64
CA SER A 312 29.89 23.03 24.78
C SER A 312 28.53 22.50 24.34
N LEU A 313 27.59 23.38 23.98
CA LEU A 313 26.27 22.96 23.45
C LEU A 313 26.41 22.04 22.24
N SER A 314 27.40 22.27 21.36
CA SER A 314 27.67 21.42 20.20
C SER A 314 28.18 20.02 20.55
N ASP A 315 28.70 19.81 21.75
CA ASP A 315 29.21 18.52 22.23
C ASP A 315 28.20 17.78 23.12
N MET A 316 27.00 18.33 23.25
CA MET A 316 25.93 17.78 24.05
C MET A 316 24.68 17.50 23.21
N ASP A 317 23.93 16.51 23.64
CA ASP A 317 22.61 16.18 23.11
C ASP A 317 21.59 16.27 24.25
N ALA A 318 20.38 16.68 23.89
CA ALA A 318 19.25 16.63 24.81
C ALA A 318 18.68 15.21 24.89
N ASP A 319 18.41 14.79 26.11
CA ASP A 319 17.85 13.48 26.40
C ASP A 319 16.82 13.56 27.53
N HIS A 320 15.97 12.56 27.63
CA HIS A 320 14.95 12.53 28.67
C HIS A 320 15.55 12.10 30.02
N VAL A 321 15.18 12.74 31.11
CA VAL A 321 15.53 12.28 32.48
C VAL A 321 14.89 10.93 32.74
N THR A 322 13.56 10.87 32.64
CA THR A 322 12.80 9.63 32.53
C THR A 322 12.61 9.32 31.06
N ALA A 323 13.08 8.16 30.62
CA ALA A 323 12.93 7.73 29.23
C ALA A 323 11.46 7.81 28.77
N TRP A 324 11.24 8.22 27.51
CA TRP A 324 9.88 8.27 26.95
C TRP A 324 9.19 6.90 26.98
N SER A 325 9.97 5.80 26.81
CA SER A 325 9.54 4.41 27.01
C SER A 325 9.03 4.06 28.41
N LYS A 326 9.38 4.85 29.42
CA LYS A 326 8.92 4.70 30.81
C LYS A 326 7.90 5.77 31.20
N GLY A 327 7.24 6.38 30.21
CA GLY A 327 6.23 7.42 30.42
C GLY A 327 6.78 8.85 30.58
N GLY A 328 8.07 9.06 30.32
CA GLY A 328 8.67 10.38 30.40
C GLY A 328 8.25 11.30 29.24
N LYS A 329 7.58 12.41 29.53
CA LYS A 329 7.10 13.35 28.50
C LYS A 329 8.25 14.14 27.86
N THR A 330 8.13 14.53 26.59
CA THR A 330 9.05 15.48 25.92
C THR A 330 8.70 16.91 26.32
N VAL A 331 9.08 17.29 27.54
CA VAL A 331 8.88 18.63 28.11
C VAL A 331 10.18 19.12 28.74
N ALA A 332 10.37 20.43 28.84
CA ALA A 332 11.58 21.02 29.42
C ALA A 332 11.95 20.45 30.80
N LYS A 333 10.96 20.15 31.65
CA LYS A 333 11.19 19.55 32.99
C LYS A 333 11.79 18.14 32.96
N ASN A 334 11.59 17.41 31.87
CA ASN A 334 12.12 16.06 31.67
C ASN A 334 13.30 16.06 30.69
N CYS A 335 13.82 17.23 30.30
CA CYS A 335 14.98 17.36 29.44
C CYS A 335 16.24 17.50 30.29
N GLN A 336 17.30 16.79 29.92
CA GLN A 336 18.66 17.01 30.42
C GLN A 336 19.64 17.05 29.25
N MET A 337 20.72 17.80 29.38
CA MET A 337 21.81 17.78 28.41
C MET A 337 22.85 16.74 28.83
N LEU A 338 23.24 15.84 27.93
CA LEU A 338 24.29 14.86 28.15
C LEU A 338 25.39 15.05 27.11
N CYS A 339 26.66 14.83 27.47
CA CYS A 339 27.71 14.78 26.45
C CYS A 339 27.38 13.66 25.44
N LYS A 340 27.77 13.83 24.18
CA LYS A 340 27.46 12.87 23.10
C LYS A 340 27.81 11.43 23.46
N THR A 341 28.92 11.21 24.16
CA THR A 341 29.37 9.89 24.61
C THR A 341 28.35 9.24 25.56
N HIS A 342 27.94 9.94 26.62
CA HIS A 342 26.96 9.43 27.57
C HIS A 342 25.56 9.31 26.97
N ASN A 343 25.17 10.24 26.10
CA ASN A 343 23.89 10.15 25.39
C ASN A 343 23.80 8.91 24.51
N ARG A 344 24.86 8.61 23.73
CA ARG A 344 24.94 7.40 22.90
C ARG A 344 24.96 6.13 23.75
N ALA A 345 25.72 6.11 24.84
CA ALA A 345 25.76 4.97 25.75
C ALA A 345 24.40 4.69 26.42
N LYS A 346 23.63 5.74 26.71
CA LYS A 346 22.28 5.62 27.26
C LYS A 346 21.24 5.19 26.23
N GLY A 347 21.40 5.63 24.96
CA GLY A 347 20.51 5.28 23.86
C GLY A 347 20.54 3.80 23.44
N ASN A 348 21.63 3.08 23.75
CA ASN A 348 21.81 1.65 23.46
C ASN A 348 21.26 0.71 24.54
N ARG A 349 20.36 1.18 25.42
CA ARG A 349 19.73 0.39 26.49
C ARG A 349 18.20 0.39 26.42
#